data_AF-X8JH04-F1
#
_entry.id   AF-X8JH04-F1
#
_cell.length_a   1.000
_cell.length_b   1.000
_cell.length_c   1.000
_cell.angle_alpha   90.00
_cell.angle_beta   90.00
_cell.angle_gamma   90.00
#
_symmetry.space_group_name_H-M   'P 1'
#
loop_
_entity.id
_entity.type
_entity.pdbx_description
1 polymer ?
#
loop_
_entity_poly.entity_id
_entity_poly.type
_entity_poly.pdbx_seq_one_letter_code
_entity_poly.pdbx_strand_id
1 'polypeptide(L)'
;MSKPISEDEIRLIVVVEGDDPHTKMFKITAHLQDDFYDVGTVIQEVYWKIRQISIYDLTLYRGNVPFEQVGHVQLSDEILLFPSRLVASEWPSGSDVDRRLVHIIVRAESRQITNTHKVIAPLSAKAEFDKFIDDFNNAQLDFVQTVKSKNSSSSAMPKHFRVQQSGPAYINIGRPAERTGLPIVLYHPVFGSFLTRLRSNDPIEPEVYLRTREHFLVSQDLYEHENNNPRARDEATRTSLGGLLGNALQKITVHGVQADGVITGRDATPLMIMEMKNEIGAGSSDPSIQAAQSYTRYWSSAGARHWLNWCCCPSILIAIAGPWMCVLGAVFLKRPVIQPLTHFLWIGNDPTQPSELGYISRVFDCLFQARVELEDYYRTSSPPTLGQNPVRPFPYLVHYLDSMGQRVDFTYRKVLCPNNSKKQIFLAETIDTEKPRYIVVKFVQKYNADAHKLLAENKLAPELLYNGTAHPEEQPGPEHAMIVMDFVHGVDLQEWSISSPLSRSAFNDIDTAVKLLHSHNFVFGDLREPNVMILQDSIGRATGRAMLIDFDWCGEHLEGRYPLKMNTTLGWHPGVGLGAVMDKQHDLHMLKTLASI
;
A
#
# COMPACT_ATOMS: atom_id res chain seq x y z
N MET A 1 6.93 -53.22 17.28
CA MET A 1 7.61 -53.54 16.01
C MET A 1 7.96 -52.23 15.33
N SER A 2 9.21 -51.79 15.47
CA SER A 2 9.76 -50.59 14.85
C SER A 2 10.06 -50.85 13.37
N LYS A 3 9.68 -49.93 12.47
CA LYS A 3 10.05 -49.97 11.05
C LYS A 3 11.56 -50.27 10.91
N PRO A 4 11.97 -51.10 9.94
CA PRO A 4 13.39 -51.27 9.64
C PRO A 4 13.96 -49.90 9.28
N ILE A 5 15.02 -49.49 9.97
CA ILE A 5 15.76 -48.27 9.71
C ILE A 5 16.40 -48.45 8.33
N SER A 6 16.20 -47.51 7.43
CA SER A 6 16.89 -47.46 6.13
C SER A 6 18.40 -47.58 6.35
N GLU A 7 19.17 -48.25 5.48
CA GLU A 7 20.63 -48.37 5.63
C GLU A 7 21.35 -47.01 5.79
N ASP A 8 20.67 -45.93 5.38
CA ASP A 8 21.16 -44.55 5.41
C ASP A 8 20.62 -43.68 6.58
N GLU A 9 19.87 -44.23 7.54
CA GLU A 9 19.36 -43.48 8.70
C GLU A 9 20.15 -43.75 9.98
N ILE A 10 20.55 -42.70 10.69
CA ILE A 10 21.26 -42.78 11.97
C ILE A 10 20.48 -42.10 13.11
N ARG A 11 20.72 -42.56 14.35
CA ARG A 11 20.10 -41.99 15.55
C ARG A 11 21.12 -41.26 16.40
N LEU A 12 20.95 -39.95 16.52
CA LEU A 12 21.85 -39.08 17.24
C LEU A 12 21.25 -38.65 18.58
N ILE A 13 22.12 -38.49 19.58
CA ILE A 13 21.75 -38.00 20.90
C ILE A 13 22.14 -36.54 21.02
N VAL A 14 21.18 -35.72 21.41
CA VAL A 14 21.27 -34.26 21.37
C VAL A 14 21.01 -33.66 22.76
N VAL A 15 21.73 -32.60 23.09
CA VAL A 15 21.49 -31.76 24.28
C VAL A 15 21.54 -30.28 23.88
N VAL A 16 20.69 -29.45 24.49
CA VAL A 16 20.70 -27.99 24.26
C VAL A 16 21.46 -27.32 25.41
N GLU A 17 22.42 -26.45 25.09
CA GLU A 17 23.26 -25.72 26.04
C GLU A 17 22.41 -24.97 27.08
N GLY A 18 22.64 -25.26 28.37
CA GLY A 18 21.85 -24.76 29.49
C GLY A 18 20.80 -25.75 30.00
N ASP A 19 20.54 -26.86 29.29
CA ASP A 19 19.77 -27.98 29.83
C ASP A 19 20.67 -28.98 30.58
N ASP A 20 20.14 -29.60 31.63
CA ASP A 20 20.85 -30.63 32.40
C ASP A 20 21.05 -31.90 31.55
N PRO A 21 22.29 -32.29 31.21
CA PRO A 21 22.55 -33.45 30.37
C PRO A 21 22.08 -34.76 31.03
N HIS A 22 21.99 -34.87 32.36
CA HIS A 22 21.54 -36.10 33.01
C HIS A 22 20.05 -36.40 32.80
N THR A 23 19.24 -35.36 32.62
CA THR A 23 17.77 -35.49 32.63
C THR A 23 17.10 -34.96 31.36
N LYS A 24 17.82 -34.19 30.53
CA LYS A 24 17.22 -33.44 29.42
C LYS A 24 17.75 -33.75 28.01
N MET A 25 18.63 -34.73 27.86
CA MET A 25 19.02 -35.25 26.54
C MET A 25 17.84 -35.90 25.79
N PHE A 26 17.85 -35.81 24.46
CA PHE A 26 16.83 -36.43 23.60
C PHE A 26 17.46 -37.02 22.34
N LYS A 27 16.67 -37.82 21.62
CA LYS A 27 17.12 -38.54 20.43
C LYS A 27 16.42 -38.01 19.20
N ILE A 28 17.17 -37.83 18.13
CA ILE A 28 16.66 -37.55 16.79
C ILE A 28 17.03 -38.69 15.84
N THR A 29 16.32 -38.79 14.72
CA THR A 29 16.73 -39.62 13.57
C THR A 29 17.07 -38.68 12.44
N ALA A 30 18.20 -38.90 11.78
CA ALA A 30 18.68 -38.11 10.66
C ALA A 30 19.19 -39.05 9.55
N HIS A 31 19.07 -38.63 8.30
CA HIS A 31 19.61 -39.36 7.16
C HIS A 31 21.07 -38.95 6.93
N LEU A 32 21.91 -39.88 6.45
CA LEU A 32 23.33 -39.62 6.16
C LEU A 32 23.52 -38.51 5.10
N GLN A 33 22.55 -38.37 4.21
CA GLN A 33 22.52 -37.36 3.15
C GLN A 33 21.83 -36.05 3.57
N ASP A 34 21.31 -35.94 4.79
CA ASP A 34 20.81 -34.66 5.30
C ASP A 34 22.00 -33.74 5.57
N ASP A 35 21.81 -32.44 5.36
CA ASP A 35 22.75 -31.45 5.86
C ASP A 35 22.41 -31.03 7.31
N PHE A 36 23.33 -30.35 7.98
CA PHE A 36 23.12 -29.94 9.37
C PHE A 36 22.08 -28.82 9.53
N TYR A 37 21.65 -28.15 8.45
CA TYR A 37 20.49 -27.25 8.48
C TYR A 37 19.19 -28.04 8.66
N ASP A 38 19.01 -29.10 7.86
CA ASP A 38 17.85 -30.00 7.97
C ASP A 38 17.82 -30.70 9.32
N VAL A 39 18.98 -31.14 9.83
CA VAL A 39 19.12 -31.68 11.20
C VAL A 39 18.68 -30.66 12.26
N GLY A 40 19.04 -29.38 12.07
CA GLY A 40 18.58 -28.29 12.93
C GLY A 40 17.06 -28.21 13.01
N THR A 41 16.37 -28.31 11.87
CA THR A 41 14.90 -28.32 11.80
C THR A 41 14.31 -29.50 12.58
N VAL A 42 14.87 -30.70 12.43
CA VAL A 42 14.44 -31.91 13.17
C VAL A 42 14.65 -31.74 14.68
N ILE A 43 15.75 -31.13 15.12
CA ILE A 43 16.03 -30.83 16.52
C ILE A 43 14.96 -29.90 17.09
N GLN A 44 14.60 -28.83 16.38
CA GLN A 44 13.55 -27.90 16.80
C GLN A 44 12.21 -28.63 17.01
N GLU A 45 11.83 -29.48 16.06
CA GLU A 45 10.59 -30.27 16.14
C GLU A 45 10.53 -31.21 17.32
N VAL A 46 11.58 -32.00 17.51
CA VAL A 46 11.62 -32.99 18.59
C VAL A 46 11.72 -32.29 19.95
N TYR A 47 12.49 -31.22 20.05
CA TYR A 47 12.64 -30.45 21.28
C TYR A 47 11.30 -29.82 21.71
N TRP A 48 10.56 -29.20 20.78
CA TRP A 48 9.23 -28.67 21.08
C TRP A 48 8.26 -29.78 21.50
N LYS A 49 8.23 -30.93 20.81
CA LYS A 49 7.34 -32.05 21.19
C LYS A 49 7.56 -32.50 22.63
N ILE A 50 8.81 -32.59 23.07
CA ILE A 50 9.17 -33.08 24.41
C ILE A 50 9.03 -32.00 25.49
N ARG A 51 9.34 -30.74 25.16
CA ARG A 51 9.50 -29.67 26.17
C ARG A 51 8.45 -28.56 26.10
N GLN A 52 7.67 -28.49 25.03
CA GLN A 52 6.72 -27.40 24.74
C GLN A 52 7.40 -26.02 24.74
N ILE A 53 8.67 -25.98 24.31
CA ILE A 53 9.50 -24.79 24.19
C ILE A 53 10.04 -24.75 22.76
N SER A 54 9.87 -23.62 22.09
CA SER A 54 10.43 -23.37 20.76
C SER A 54 11.82 -22.77 20.91
N ILE A 55 12.78 -23.31 20.17
CA ILE A 55 14.18 -22.86 20.12
C ILE A 55 14.52 -22.37 18.72
N TYR A 56 15.22 -21.24 18.60
CA TYR A 56 15.53 -20.58 17.33
C TYR A 56 17.03 -20.30 17.20
N ASP A 57 17.46 -20.05 15.95
CA ASP A 57 18.84 -19.70 15.59
C ASP A 57 19.85 -20.71 16.18
N LEU A 58 19.68 -21.96 15.75
CA LEU A 58 20.45 -23.07 16.29
C LEU A 58 21.86 -23.09 15.71
N THR A 59 22.84 -23.08 16.60
CA THR A 59 24.22 -23.41 16.29
C THR A 59 24.52 -24.81 16.81
N LEU A 60 24.90 -25.71 15.90
CA LEU A 60 25.13 -27.11 16.20
C LEU A 60 26.63 -27.38 16.36
N TYR A 61 27.03 -28.00 17.46
CA TYR A 61 28.42 -28.39 17.71
C TYR A 61 28.54 -29.90 17.84
N ARG A 62 29.64 -30.44 17.35
CA ARG A 62 30.00 -31.85 17.50
C ARG A 62 30.35 -32.11 18.95
N GLY A 63 29.49 -32.85 19.63
CA GLY A 63 29.76 -33.35 20.98
C GLY A 63 30.74 -34.51 20.93
N ASN A 64 30.28 -35.66 20.43
CA ASN A 64 30.96 -36.97 20.51
C ASN A 64 31.72 -37.20 21.84
N VAL A 65 31.08 -36.84 22.96
CA VAL A 65 31.64 -36.95 24.32
C VAL A 65 30.69 -37.68 25.26
N PRO A 66 31.20 -38.29 26.35
CA PRO A 66 30.36 -38.78 27.45
C PRO A 66 29.54 -37.63 28.06
N PHE A 67 28.34 -37.92 28.55
CA PHE A 67 27.44 -36.87 29.04
C PHE A 67 28.00 -36.11 30.25
N GLU A 68 28.84 -36.74 31.07
CA GLU A 68 29.52 -36.12 32.21
C GLU A 68 30.51 -35.03 31.78
N GLN A 69 30.98 -35.08 30.53
CA GLN A 69 31.97 -34.15 30.00
C GLN A 69 31.36 -33.00 29.20
N VAL A 70 30.05 -33.04 28.89
CA VAL A 70 29.36 -32.02 28.09
C VAL A 70 29.54 -30.61 28.67
N GLY A 71 29.43 -30.45 29.99
CA GLY A 71 29.60 -29.15 30.65
C GLY A 71 31.03 -28.60 30.64
N HIS A 72 32.00 -29.40 30.22
CA HIS A 72 33.42 -29.03 30.12
C HIS A 72 33.88 -28.83 28.68
N VAL A 73 33.01 -29.03 27.68
CA VAL A 73 33.34 -28.82 26.27
C VAL A 73 33.39 -27.33 25.98
N GLN A 74 34.53 -26.86 25.47
CA GLN A 74 34.66 -25.49 24.98
C GLN A 74 34.10 -25.40 23.56
N LEU A 75 32.93 -24.76 23.42
CA LEU A 75 32.28 -24.58 22.12
C LEU A 75 33.03 -23.55 21.27
N SER A 76 33.78 -24.03 20.29
CA SER A 76 34.57 -23.24 19.33
C SER A 76 34.22 -23.63 17.89
N ASP A 77 34.70 -22.84 16.93
CA ASP A 77 34.47 -23.08 15.50
C ASP A 77 35.08 -24.41 15.00
N GLU A 78 36.06 -24.97 15.71
CA GLU A 78 36.73 -26.23 15.33
C GLU A 78 35.81 -27.45 15.44
N ILE A 79 34.80 -27.39 16.31
CA ILE A 79 33.82 -28.45 16.51
C ILE A 79 32.44 -28.05 15.98
N LEU A 80 32.36 -26.97 15.20
CA LEU A 80 31.12 -26.50 14.61
C LEU A 80 30.63 -27.46 13.51
N LEU A 81 29.36 -27.84 13.59
CA LEU A 81 28.67 -28.58 12.54
C LEU A 81 28.07 -27.57 11.59
N PHE A 82 28.80 -27.28 10.51
CA PHE A 82 28.38 -26.29 9.53
C PHE A 82 27.08 -26.71 8.85
N PRO A 83 26.07 -25.82 8.73
CA PRO A 83 24.74 -26.17 8.22
C PRO A 83 24.75 -26.86 6.86
N SER A 84 25.68 -26.51 5.97
CA SER A 84 25.77 -27.06 4.62
C SER A 84 26.57 -28.38 4.52
N ARG A 85 27.10 -28.91 5.63
CA ARG A 85 27.80 -30.19 5.63
C ARG A 85 26.80 -31.32 5.84
N LEU A 86 27.02 -32.40 5.12
CA LEU A 86 26.22 -33.61 5.26
C LEU A 86 26.52 -34.30 6.59
N VAL A 87 25.52 -34.93 7.17
CA VAL A 87 25.67 -35.78 8.36
C VAL A 87 26.75 -36.84 8.16
N ALA A 88 26.85 -37.41 6.94
CA ALA A 88 27.89 -38.36 6.55
C ALA A 88 29.32 -37.83 6.69
N SER A 89 29.55 -36.51 6.74
CA SER A 89 30.90 -35.95 6.93
C SER A 89 31.44 -36.17 8.35
N GLU A 90 30.54 -36.29 9.33
CA GLU A 90 30.92 -36.56 10.73
C GLU A 90 30.64 -37.99 11.15
N TRP A 91 29.58 -38.60 10.61
CA TRP A 91 29.24 -40.00 10.83
C TRP A 91 29.00 -40.69 9.49
N PRO A 92 30.06 -41.23 8.84
CA PRO A 92 29.95 -41.82 7.50
C PRO A 92 28.99 -43.01 7.41
N SER A 93 28.75 -43.70 8.53
CA SER A 93 27.83 -44.83 8.61
C SER A 93 27.18 -44.95 9.99
N GLY A 94 26.09 -45.71 10.09
CA GLY A 94 25.44 -45.99 11.37
C GLY A 94 26.31 -46.75 12.39
N SER A 95 27.39 -47.40 11.95
CA SER A 95 28.38 -48.03 12.84
C SER A 95 29.31 -47.05 13.54
N ASP A 96 29.45 -45.83 13.02
CA ASP A 96 30.33 -44.79 13.58
C ASP A 96 29.68 -44.02 14.75
N VAL A 97 28.42 -44.34 15.05
CA VAL A 97 27.61 -43.68 16.08
C VAL A 97 27.67 -44.47 17.38
N ASP A 98 28.56 -44.09 18.30
CA ASP A 98 28.57 -44.66 19.65
C ASP A 98 27.39 -44.13 20.47
N ARG A 99 26.36 -44.98 20.59
CA ARG A 99 25.11 -44.68 21.29
C ARG A 99 25.25 -44.33 22.78
N ARG A 100 26.44 -44.43 23.37
CA ARG A 100 26.74 -44.02 24.74
C ARG A 100 27.16 -42.54 24.85
N LEU A 101 27.44 -41.89 23.73
CA LEU A 101 27.93 -40.51 23.69
C LEU A 101 26.80 -39.51 23.36
N VAL A 102 27.03 -38.25 23.73
CA VAL A 102 26.25 -37.10 23.25
C VAL A 102 26.87 -36.67 21.93
N HIS A 103 26.08 -36.68 20.86
CA HIS A 103 26.57 -36.49 19.50
C HIS A 103 26.54 -35.03 19.08
N ILE A 104 25.47 -34.31 19.42
CA ILE A 104 25.29 -32.89 19.08
C ILE A 104 24.99 -32.08 20.34
N ILE A 105 25.71 -30.98 20.51
CA ILE A 105 25.43 -29.94 21.50
C ILE A 105 24.87 -28.73 20.76
N VAL A 106 23.69 -28.26 21.16
CA VAL A 106 22.95 -27.19 20.47
C VAL A 106 23.01 -25.92 21.29
N ARG A 107 23.53 -24.83 20.73
CA ARG A 107 23.34 -23.48 21.26
C ARG A 107 22.16 -22.84 20.53
N ALA A 108 21.22 -22.26 21.27
CA ALA A 108 20.08 -21.54 20.70
C ALA A 108 20.11 -20.10 21.20
N GLU A 109 20.00 -19.12 20.29
CA GLU A 109 20.02 -17.71 20.68
C GLU A 109 18.71 -17.25 21.35
N SER A 110 17.61 -17.98 21.11
CA SER A 110 16.30 -17.67 21.71
C SER A 110 15.54 -18.94 22.12
N ARG A 111 14.89 -18.87 23.30
CA ARG A 111 14.00 -19.92 23.83
C ARG A 111 12.66 -19.29 24.24
N GLN A 112 11.57 -19.69 23.59
CA GLN A 112 10.23 -19.16 23.87
C GLN A 112 9.24 -20.26 24.25
N ILE A 113 8.43 -20.02 25.27
CA ILE A 113 7.32 -20.88 25.65
C ILE A 113 6.13 -20.51 24.77
N THR A 114 5.83 -21.31 23.74
CA THR A 114 4.73 -21.06 22.81
C THR A 114 3.90 -22.33 22.56
N ASN A 115 2.57 -22.19 22.57
CA ASN A 115 1.60 -23.29 22.38
C ASN A 115 1.39 -23.70 20.90
N THR A 116 2.18 -23.18 19.95
CA THR A 116 2.03 -23.47 18.52
C THR A 116 3.39 -23.58 17.84
N HIS A 117 3.74 -24.79 17.41
CA HIS A 117 4.84 -25.02 16.48
C HIS A 117 4.36 -24.68 15.06
N LYS A 118 4.82 -23.55 14.49
CA LYS A 118 4.58 -23.24 13.08
C LYS A 118 5.75 -23.78 12.26
N VAL A 119 5.52 -24.89 11.57
CA VAL A 119 6.23 -25.19 10.31
C VAL A 119 5.60 -24.24 9.28
N ILE A 120 6.28 -23.16 8.89
CA ILE A 120 5.75 -22.24 7.88
C ILE A 120 6.12 -22.80 6.51
N ALA A 121 5.30 -23.71 5.99
CA ALA A 121 5.12 -23.75 4.55
C ALA A 121 4.47 -22.42 4.11
N PRO A 122 4.94 -21.75 3.05
CA PRO A 122 4.29 -20.54 2.53
C PRO A 122 2.80 -20.78 2.31
N LEU A 123 1.95 -19.85 2.72
CA LEU A 123 0.52 -19.90 2.43
C LEU A 123 0.32 -19.94 0.91
N SER A 124 -0.58 -20.78 0.41
CA SER A 124 -0.96 -20.72 -1.01
C SER A 124 -1.47 -19.31 -1.36
N ALA A 125 -1.27 -18.86 -2.61
CA ALA A 125 -1.67 -17.51 -3.06
C ALA A 125 -3.14 -17.18 -2.75
N LYS A 126 -4.04 -18.19 -2.84
CA LYS A 126 -5.45 -18.05 -2.46
C LYS A 126 -5.61 -17.80 -0.96
N ALA A 127 -4.91 -18.55 -0.12
CA ALA A 127 -4.94 -18.37 1.32
C ALA A 127 -4.32 -17.04 1.78
N GLU A 128 -3.30 -16.53 1.08
CA GLU A 128 -2.77 -15.18 1.31
C GLU A 128 -3.80 -14.09 0.97
N PHE A 129 -4.48 -14.23 -0.17
CA PHE A 129 -5.53 -13.30 -0.59
C PHE A 129 -6.70 -13.29 0.41
N ASP A 130 -7.22 -14.46 0.75
CA ASP A 130 -8.35 -14.59 1.68
C ASP A 130 -8.00 -13.96 3.05
N LYS A 131 -6.79 -14.23 3.56
CA LYS A 131 -6.28 -13.60 4.79
C LYS A 131 -6.18 -12.08 4.67
N PHE A 132 -5.70 -11.55 3.54
CA PHE A 132 -5.64 -10.10 3.33
C PHE A 132 -7.03 -9.46 3.37
N ILE A 133 -8.02 -10.10 2.75
CA ILE A 133 -9.42 -9.64 2.77
C ILE A 133 -9.98 -9.68 4.18
N ASP A 134 -9.74 -10.76 4.94
CA ASP A 134 -10.16 -10.86 6.33
C ASP A 134 -9.53 -9.77 7.20
N ASP A 135 -8.22 -9.54 7.09
CA ASP A 135 -7.50 -8.48 7.81
C ASP A 135 -8.04 -7.08 7.46
N PHE A 136 -8.38 -6.84 6.19
CA PHE A 136 -9.01 -5.60 5.75
C PHE A 136 -10.40 -5.44 6.39
N ASN A 137 -11.23 -6.49 6.34
CA ASN A 137 -12.59 -6.49 6.85
C ASN A 137 -12.61 -6.25 8.37
N ASN A 138 -11.73 -6.92 9.10
CA ASN A 138 -11.56 -6.78 10.54
C ASN A 138 -11.10 -5.37 10.92
N ALA A 139 -10.08 -4.83 10.22
CA ALA A 139 -9.63 -3.46 10.47
C ALA A 139 -10.72 -2.41 10.23
N GLN A 140 -11.56 -2.60 9.20
CA GLN A 140 -12.70 -1.72 8.92
C GLN A 140 -13.79 -1.84 9.99
N LEU A 141 -14.10 -3.06 10.43
CA LEU A 141 -15.03 -3.33 11.52
C LEU A 141 -14.60 -2.65 12.82
N ASP A 142 -13.35 -2.85 13.23
CA ASP A 142 -12.77 -2.26 14.44
C ASP A 142 -12.83 -0.73 14.41
N PHE A 143 -12.52 -0.14 13.25
CA PHE A 143 -12.62 1.30 13.06
C PHE A 143 -14.07 1.80 13.25
N VAL A 144 -15.03 1.16 12.58
CA VAL A 144 -16.46 1.51 12.67
C VAL A 144 -16.96 1.41 14.10
N GLN A 145 -16.54 0.39 14.86
CA GLN A 145 -16.89 0.26 16.28
C GLN A 145 -16.30 1.39 17.12
N THR A 146 -15.07 1.79 16.83
CA THR A 146 -14.34 2.83 17.57
C THR A 146 -14.98 4.23 17.43
N VAL A 147 -15.52 4.58 16.26
CA VAL A 147 -16.00 5.95 15.97
C VAL A 147 -17.45 6.23 16.38
N LYS A 148 -18.23 5.20 16.75
CA LYS A 148 -19.68 5.30 17.01
C LYS A 148 -20.08 6.16 18.23
N SER A 149 -19.15 6.60 19.07
CA SER A 149 -19.45 7.24 20.36
C SER A 149 -19.26 8.77 20.43
N LYS A 150 -18.81 9.43 19.36
CA LYS A 150 -18.46 10.87 19.38
C LYS A 150 -19.26 11.65 18.34
N ASN A 151 -19.66 12.89 18.61
CA ASN A 151 -20.30 13.76 17.59
C ASN A 151 -19.25 14.38 16.61
N SER A 152 -19.67 14.79 15.41
CA SER A 152 -18.78 15.29 14.34
C SER A 152 -18.07 16.59 14.72
N SER A 153 -18.81 17.60 15.17
CA SER A 153 -18.29 18.93 15.50
C SER A 153 -17.28 18.90 16.64
N SER A 154 -17.57 18.15 17.72
CA SER A 154 -16.62 17.93 18.83
C SER A 154 -15.37 17.21 18.35
N SER A 155 -15.50 16.21 17.47
CA SER A 155 -14.33 15.48 16.95
C SER A 155 -13.48 16.33 16.00
N ALA A 156 -14.10 17.33 15.36
CA ALA A 156 -13.42 18.30 14.51
C ALA A 156 -12.77 19.46 15.29
N MET A 157 -13.04 19.59 16.59
CA MET A 157 -12.33 20.57 17.43
C MET A 157 -10.83 20.25 17.43
N PRO A 158 -9.92 21.24 17.27
CA PRO A 158 -8.49 20.99 17.10
C PRO A 158 -7.88 20.06 18.17
N LYS A 159 -8.25 20.26 19.45
CA LYS A 159 -7.79 19.42 20.56
C LYS A 159 -8.22 17.97 20.42
N HIS A 160 -9.49 17.72 20.11
CA HIS A 160 -10.05 16.37 19.97
C HIS A 160 -9.57 15.70 18.69
N PHE A 161 -9.48 16.43 17.59
CA PHE A 161 -8.94 15.93 16.33
C PHE A 161 -7.49 15.48 16.50
N ARG A 162 -6.65 16.28 17.19
CA ARG A 162 -5.27 15.89 17.51
C ARG A 162 -5.21 14.58 18.29
N VAL A 163 -6.03 14.44 19.33
CA VAL A 163 -6.11 13.20 20.13
C VAL A 163 -6.59 12.01 19.28
N GLN A 164 -7.59 12.22 18.41
CA GLN A 164 -8.08 11.20 17.50
C GLN A 164 -7.00 10.72 16.53
N GLN A 165 -6.21 11.63 15.96
CA GLN A 165 -5.16 11.31 14.98
C GLN A 165 -3.98 10.53 15.59
N SER A 166 -3.77 10.65 16.90
CA SER A 166 -2.82 9.82 17.65
C SER A 166 -3.39 8.47 18.10
N GLY A 167 -4.71 8.29 18.05
CA GLY A 167 -5.39 7.10 18.55
C GLY A 167 -5.84 6.12 17.47
N PRO A 168 -6.52 5.02 17.86
CA PRO A 168 -7.02 3.99 16.94
C PRO A 168 -8.21 4.45 16.09
N ALA A 169 -8.66 5.71 16.22
CA ALA A 169 -9.78 6.30 15.49
C ALA A 169 -9.34 7.31 14.42
N TYR A 170 -8.05 7.36 14.08
CA TYR A 170 -7.53 8.29 13.09
C TYR A 170 -8.18 8.10 11.71
N ILE A 171 -8.30 9.21 10.95
CA ILE A 171 -8.76 9.23 9.56
C ILE A 171 -7.63 9.73 8.66
N ASN A 172 -7.58 9.23 7.42
CA ASN A 172 -6.55 9.61 6.47
C ASN A 172 -6.96 10.89 5.74
N ILE A 173 -6.55 12.05 6.25
CA ILE A 173 -6.85 13.38 5.69
C ILE A 173 -5.58 14.22 5.42
N GLY A 174 -4.40 13.58 5.48
CA GLY A 174 -3.09 14.23 5.33
C GLY A 174 -2.69 15.12 6.51
N ARG A 175 -3.38 15.01 7.66
CA ARG A 175 -3.09 15.81 8.87
C ARG A 175 -3.07 14.92 10.12
N PRO A 176 -1.88 14.62 10.69
CA PRO A 176 -0.54 14.97 10.20
C PRO A 176 -0.18 14.27 8.87
N ALA A 177 0.93 14.67 8.25
CA ALA A 177 1.27 14.32 6.85
C ALA A 177 1.33 12.80 6.58
N GLU A 178 1.66 12.00 7.60
CA GLU A 178 1.70 10.55 7.59
C GLU A 178 0.30 9.90 7.59
N ARG A 179 -0.75 10.63 7.98
CA ARG A 179 -2.15 10.16 7.99
C ARG A 179 -2.78 10.38 6.62
N THR A 180 -2.20 9.73 5.62
CA THR A 180 -2.68 9.78 4.24
C THR A 180 -2.99 8.37 3.72
N GLY A 181 -3.79 8.30 2.66
CA GLY A 181 -4.05 7.07 1.91
C GLY A 181 -3.57 7.20 0.46
N LEU A 182 -3.75 6.13 -0.32
CA LEU A 182 -3.54 6.21 -1.77
C LEU A 182 -4.51 7.22 -2.40
N PRO A 183 -4.19 7.79 -3.57
CA PRO A 183 -5.06 8.74 -4.26
C PRO A 183 -6.47 8.19 -4.46
N ILE A 184 -7.49 8.95 -4.06
CA ILE A 184 -8.89 8.50 -4.13
C ILE A 184 -9.36 8.28 -5.58
N VAL A 185 -8.71 8.93 -6.54
CA VAL A 185 -8.91 8.73 -7.98
C VAL A 185 -8.70 7.28 -8.42
N LEU A 186 -7.89 6.50 -7.68
CA LEU A 186 -7.70 5.08 -7.98
C LEU A 186 -8.90 4.21 -7.59
N TYR A 187 -9.75 4.68 -6.67
CA TYR A 187 -10.82 3.87 -6.09
C TYR A 187 -12.19 4.14 -6.68
N HIS A 188 -12.41 5.32 -7.27
CA HIS A 188 -13.66 5.61 -7.96
C HIS A 188 -13.46 6.64 -9.09
N PRO A 189 -14.02 6.40 -10.30
CA PRO A 189 -13.83 7.26 -11.47
C PRO A 189 -14.39 8.67 -11.31
N VAL A 190 -15.34 8.89 -10.39
CA VAL A 190 -15.92 10.22 -10.14
C VAL A 190 -14.86 11.28 -9.83
N PHE A 191 -13.80 10.91 -9.11
CA PHE A 191 -12.77 11.87 -8.70
C PHE A 191 -11.84 12.20 -9.87
N GLY A 192 -11.49 11.20 -10.69
CA GLY A 192 -10.73 11.41 -11.93
C GLY A 192 -11.50 12.28 -12.92
N SER A 193 -12.78 11.98 -13.10
CA SER A 193 -13.70 12.72 -13.99
C SER A 193 -13.89 14.16 -13.52
N PHE A 194 -14.06 14.38 -12.21
CA PHE A 194 -14.11 15.72 -11.61
C PHE A 194 -12.83 16.52 -11.92
N LEU A 195 -11.65 15.97 -11.63
CA LEU A 195 -10.38 16.68 -11.83
C LEU A 195 -10.07 16.92 -13.32
N THR A 196 -10.45 15.98 -14.19
CA THR A 196 -10.29 16.12 -15.65
C THR A 196 -11.19 17.23 -16.18
N ARG A 197 -12.48 17.22 -15.83
CA ARG A 197 -13.42 18.29 -16.21
C ARG A 197 -12.99 19.66 -15.67
N LEU A 198 -12.46 19.71 -14.45
CA LEU A 198 -11.98 20.96 -13.84
C LEU A 198 -10.83 21.59 -14.65
N ARG A 199 -9.99 20.77 -15.30
CA ARG A 199 -8.91 21.19 -16.19
C ARG A 199 -9.33 21.40 -17.65
N SER A 200 -10.52 20.91 -18.02
CA SER A 200 -11.05 21.05 -19.38
C SER A 200 -11.36 22.51 -19.69
N ASN A 201 -11.40 22.84 -20.99
CA ASN A 201 -11.90 24.12 -21.50
C ASN A 201 -13.28 24.00 -22.15
N ASP A 202 -13.93 22.83 -22.05
CA ASP A 202 -15.24 22.59 -22.63
C ASP A 202 -16.29 23.60 -22.15
N PRO A 203 -17.21 24.03 -23.03
CA PRO A 203 -18.24 24.99 -22.67
C PRO A 203 -19.15 24.41 -21.57
N ILE A 204 -19.45 25.23 -20.57
CA ILE A 204 -20.48 24.94 -19.55
C ILE A 204 -21.76 25.70 -19.88
N GLU A 205 -22.90 25.22 -19.40
CA GLU A 205 -24.20 25.84 -19.71
C GLU A 205 -24.27 27.30 -19.21
N PRO A 206 -24.81 28.24 -20.02
CA PRO A 206 -24.94 29.65 -19.64
C PRO A 206 -25.62 29.90 -18.28
N GLU A 207 -26.60 29.06 -17.94
CA GLU A 207 -27.35 29.12 -16.69
C GLU A 207 -26.46 28.90 -15.46
N VAL A 208 -25.39 28.09 -15.57
CA VAL A 208 -24.46 27.85 -14.47
C VAL A 208 -23.73 29.14 -14.09
N TYR A 209 -23.36 29.96 -15.09
CA TYR A 209 -22.73 31.27 -14.82
C TYR A 209 -23.69 32.22 -14.10
N LEU A 210 -24.96 32.23 -14.48
CA LEU A 210 -25.97 33.08 -13.84
C LEU A 210 -26.15 32.69 -12.37
N ARG A 211 -26.38 31.41 -12.09
CA ARG A 211 -26.52 30.89 -10.72
C ARG A 211 -25.26 31.09 -9.89
N THR A 212 -24.08 30.99 -10.51
CA THR A 212 -22.81 31.23 -9.82
C THR A 212 -22.70 32.69 -9.39
N ARG A 213 -23.10 33.64 -10.25
CA ARG A 213 -23.14 35.07 -9.89
C ARG A 213 -24.13 35.37 -8.77
N GLU A 214 -25.29 34.74 -8.78
CA GLU A 214 -26.27 34.85 -7.69
C GLU A 214 -25.70 34.28 -6.39
N HIS A 215 -25.00 33.14 -6.47
CA HIS A 215 -24.37 32.51 -5.33
C HIS A 215 -23.23 33.35 -4.74
N PHE A 216 -22.49 34.11 -5.54
CA PHE A 216 -21.48 35.05 -5.03
C PHE A 216 -22.06 36.04 -4.03
N LEU A 217 -23.25 36.57 -4.30
CA LEU A 217 -23.93 37.48 -3.37
C LEU A 217 -24.23 36.80 -2.03
N VAL A 218 -24.74 35.55 -2.08
CA VAL A 218 -25.03 34.76 -0.89
C VAL A 218 -23.76 34.42 -0.10
N SER A 219 -22.69 34.07 -0.80
CA SER A 219 -21.41 33.66 -0.21
C SER A 219 -20.68 34.83 0.47
N GLN A 220 -20.71 36.01 -0.13
CA GLN A 220 -20.05 37.23 0.35
C GLN A 220 -20.85 38.02 1.40
N ASP A 221 -22.13 37.68 1.60
CA ASP A 221 -22.96 38.41 2.56
C ASP A 221 -22.45 38.24 4.01
N LEU A 222 -22.69 39.28 4.82
CA LEU A 222 -22.25 39.34 6.20
C LEU A 222 -23.40 38.94 7.12
N TYR A 223 -23.29 37.77 7.71
CA TYR A 223 -24.35 37.22 8.54
C TYR A 223 -24.05 37.48 10.02
N GLU A 224 -24.94 38.23 10.68
CA GLU A 224 -24.82 38.53 12.10
C GLU A 224 -24.92 37.26 12.95
N HIS A 225 -23.96 37.10 13.85
CA HIS A 225 -23.91 36.00 14.79
C HIS A 225 -24.54 36.45 16.11
N GLU A 226 -25.86 36.71 16.16
CA GLU A 226 -26.64 36.71 17.42
C GLU A 226 -28.15 36.91 17.19
N ASN A 227 -28.94 35.98 17.72
CA ASN A 227 -30.29 36.16 18.25
C ASN A 227 -31.54 36.41 17.39
N ASN A 228 -31.57 36.37 16.05
CA ASN A 228 -32.90 36.26 15.39
C ASN A 228 -33.08 35.39 14.13
N ASN A 229 -32.04 34.95 13.42
CA ASN A 229 -32.22 33.80 12.50
C ASN A 229 -30.91 33.16 12.00
N PRO A 230 -30.23 32.28 12.77
CA PRO A 230 -29.12 31.48 12.25
C PRO A 230 -29.51 30.59 11.05
N ARG A 231 -30.83 30.42 10.77
CA ARG A 231 -31.29 29.78 9.54
C ARG A 231 -31.13 30.65 8.31
N ALA A 232 -30.96 31.97 8.41
CA ALA A 232 -30.89 32.84 7.24
C ALA A 232 -29.68 32.52 6.35
N ARG A 233 -28.46 32.45 6.91
CA ARG A 233 -27.25 32.04 6.16
C ARG A 233 -27.39 30.62 5.62
N ASP A 234 -27.77 29.72 6.51
CA ASP A 234 -27.87 28.29 6.23
C ASP A 234 -28.87 27.99 5.11
N GLU A 235 -30.07 28.56 5.19
CA GLU A 235 -31.13 28.39 4.21
C GLU A 235 -30.79 29.07 2.89
N ALA A 236 -30.28 30.31 2.90
CA ALA A 236 -29.84 31.00 1.70
C ALA A 236 -28.73 30.23 0.98
N THR A 237 -27.70 29.78 1.71
CA THR A 237 -26.58 28.99 1.17
C THR A 237 -27.07 27.66 0.62
N ARG A 238 -27.88 26.89 1.37
CA ARG A 238 -28.41 25.60 0.91
C ARG A 238 -29.32 25.73 -0.30
N THR A 239 -30.10 26.80 -0.39
CA THR A 239 -31.02 27.05 -1.50
C THR A 239 -30.23 27.41 -2.76
N SER A 240 -29.32 28.38 -2.64
CA SER A 240 -28.47 28.82 -3.76
C SER A 240 -27.54 27.72 -4.26
N LEU A 241 -26.83 27.02 -3.36
CA LEU A 241 -26.03 25.84 -3.73
C LEU A 241 -26.89 24.70 -4.25
N GLY A 242 -28.08 24.45 -3.68
CA GLY A 242 -28.96 23.40 -4.17
C GLY A 242 -29.37 23.62 -5.63
N GLY A 243 -29.56 24.87 -6.04
CA GLY A 243 -29.78 25.24 -7.44
C GLY A 243 -28.59 24.94 -8.35
N LEU A 244 -27.36 25.19 -7.89
CA LEU A 244 -26.13 24.87 -8.63
C LEU A 244 -25.86 23.35 -8.70
N LEU A 245 -26.12 22.64 -7.61
CA LEU A 245 -25.90 21.20 -7.49
C LEU A 245 -27.03 20.38 -8.12
N GLY A 246 -28.16 20.99 -8.45
CA GLY A 246 -29.32 20.33 -9.07
C GLY A 246 -30.12 19.44 -8.12
N ASN A 247 -29.92 19.57 -6.80
CA ASN A 247 -30.70 18.89 -5.77
C ASN A 247 -30.62 19.66 -4.44
N ALA A 248 -31.66 19.54 -3.61
CA ALA A 248 -31.73 20.24 -2.33
C ALA A 248 -30.74 19.70 -1.30
N LEU A 249 -29.99 20.60 -0.66
CA LEU A 249 -29.16 20.28 0.51
C LEU A 249 -30.06 20.19 1.75
N GLN A 250 -30.23 18.98 2.26
CA GLN A 250 -31.11 18.66 3.38
C GLN A 250 -30.34 18.52 4.69
N LYS A 251 -30.99 18.87 5.81
CA LYS A 251 -30.46 18.61 7.16
C LYS A 251 -31.01 17.29 7.69
N ILE A 252 -30.31 16.20 7.40
CA ILE A 252 -30.72 14.85 7.79
C ILE A 252 -29.92 14.40 9.01
N THR A 253 -30.63 14.05 10.09
CA THR A 253 -30.01 13.48 11.29
C THR A 253 -29.92 11.97 11.18
N VAL A 254 -28.70 11.42 11.16
CA VAL A 254 -28.44 9.97 11.15
C VAL A 254 -27.60 9.63 12.38
N HIS A 255 -28.15 8.80 13.29
CA HIS A 255 -27.50 8.38 14.53
C HIS A 255 -26.85 9.53 15.35
N GLY A 256 -27.57 10.65 15.50
CA GLY A 256 -27.10 11.81 16.26
C GLY A 256 -26.09 12.70 15.52
N VAL A 257 -25.89 12.47 14.22
CA VAL A 257 -25.07 13.29 13.34
C VAL A 257 -25.97 14.03 12.38
N GLN A 258 -25.81 15.35 12.32
CA GLN A 258 -26.50 16.20 11.36
C GLN A 258 -25.43 17.14 10.78
N ALA A 259 -25.09 16.93 9.51
CA ALA A 259 -24.29 17.89 8.77
C ALA A 259 -25.13 19.12 8.41
N ASP A 260 -24.47 20.23 8.10
CA ASP A 260 -25.16 21.46 7.71
C ASP A 260 -25.95 21.29 6.40
N GLY A 261 -25.51 20.41 5.49
CA GLY A 261 -26.32 19.97 4.34
C GLY A 261 -25.88 18.62 3.79
N VAL A 262 -26.82 17.83 3.30
CA VAL A 262 -26.57 16.53 2.66
C VAL A 262 -27.45 16.38 1.43
N ILE A 263 -26.88 15.88 0.34
CA ILE A 263 -27.64 15.35 -0.79
C ILE A 263 -27.51 13.83 -0.74
N THR A 264 -28.65 13.13 -0.68
CA THR A 264 -28.70 11.66 -0.62
C THR A 264 -29.24 11.06 -1.90
N GLY A 265 -28.71 9.91 -2.30
CA GLY A 265 -29.24 9.08 -3.38
C GLY A 265 -30.15 7.98 -2.84
N ARG A 266 -30.24 6.89 -3.61
CA ARG A 266 -30.95 5.66 -3.24
C ARG A 266 -30.51 5.16 -1.86
N ASP A 267 -31.44 4.64 -1.07
CA ASP A 267 -31.19 4.07 0.27
C ASP A 267 -30.47 5.02 1.24
N ALA A 268 -30.73 6.33 1.11
CA ALA A 268 -30.12 7.40 1.90
C ALA A 268 -28.57 7.43 1.81
N THR A 269 -27.99 6.98 0.69
CA THR A 269 -26.56 7.06 0.41
C THR A 269 -26.11 8.53 0.35
N PRO A 270 -25.16 8.99 1.19
CA PRO A 270 -24.71 10.38 1.16
C PRO A 270 -23.80 10.62 -0.07
N LEU A 271 -24.36 11.28 -1.10
CA LEU A 271 -23.61 11.64 -2.31
C LEU A 271 -22.73 12.86 -2.05
N MET A 272 -23.30 13.86 -1.38
CA MET A 272 -22.62 15.11 -1.02
C MET A 272 -22.88 15.48 0.43
N ILE A 273 -21.83 15.92 1.14
CA ILE A 273 -21.92 16.34 2.54
C ILE A 273 -21.28 17.72 2.68
N MET A 274 -22.03 18.67 3.22
CA MET A 274 -21.63 20.05 3.43
C MET A 274 -21.54 20.37 4.92
N GLU A 275 -20.45 21.03 5.32
CA GLU A 275 -20.30 21.66 6.64
C GLU A 275 -19.85 23.10 6.46
N MET A 276 -20.42 24.01 7.26
CA MET A 276 -20.24 25.43 7.12
C MET A 276 -19.89 26.12 8.46
N LYS A 277 -19.09 27.18 8.35
CA LYS A 277 -18.85 28.19 9.38
C LYS A 277 -19.12 29.58 8.81
N ASN A 278 -19.51 30.51 9.68
CA ASN A 278 -19.78 31.88 9.25
C ASN A 278 -18.54 32.58 8.70
N GLU A 279 -17.35 32.29 9.25
CA GLU A 279 -16.07 32.85 8.81
C GLU A 279 -14.91 31.89 9.11
N ILE A 280 -13.73 32.16 8.53
CA ILE A 280 -12.49 31.50 8.94
C ILE A 280 -12.22 31.83 10.42
N GLY A 281 -12.07 30.78 11.24
CA GLY A 281 -11.88 30.93 12.68
C GLY A 281 -13.17 31.12 13.48
N ALA A 282 -14.34 31.21 12.83
CA ALA A 282 -15.62 31.21 13.52
C ALA A 282 -16.05 29.78 13.91
N GLY A 283 -16.73 29.66 15.06
CA GLY A 283 -17.11 28.38 15.64
C GLY A 283 -15.96 27.67 16.37
N SER A 284 -16.15 26.39 16.69
CA SER A 284 -15.18 25.60 17.47
C SER A 284 -14.42 24.54 16.66
N SER A 285 -14.71 24.42 15.36
CA SER A 285 -14.22 23.37 14.47
C SER A 285 -13.91 23.87 13.06
N ASP A 286 -12.93 23.23 12.42
CA ASP A 286 -12.62 23.40 11.00
C ASP A 286 -13.70 22.70 10.15
N PRO A 287 -14.33 23.38 9.17
CA PRO A 287 -15.42 22.79 8.38
C PRO A 287 -14.96 21.63 7.49
N SER A 288 -13.70 21.61 7.01
CA SER A 288 -13.17 20.51 6.22
C SER A 288 -12.97 19.25 7.06
N ILE A 289 -12.50 19.42 8.29
CA ILE A 289 -12.39 18.32 9.25
C ILE A 289 -13.80 17.87 9.66
N GLN A 290 -14.72 18.81 9.93
CA GLN A 290 -16.10 18.46 10.28
C GLN A 290 -16.79 17.67 9.17
N ALA A 291 -16.59 18.03 7.89
CA ALA A 291 -17.19 17.32 6.77
C ALA A 291 -16.66 15.89 6.67
N ALA A 292 -15.34 15.69 6.85
CA ALA A 292 -14.73 14.38 6.91
C ALA A 292 -15.25 13.53 8.09
N GLN A 293 -15.50 14.18 9.24
CA GLN A 293 -16.07 13.55 10.43
C GLN A 293 -17.54 13.14 10.22
N SER A 294 -18.32 13.96 9.52
CA SER A 294 -19.70 13.65 9.16
C SER A 294 -19.76 12.51 8.15
N TYR A 295 -18.96 12.55 7.09
CA TYR A 295 -18.75 11.43 6.16
C TYR A 295 -18.46 10.12 6.88
N THR A 296 -17.48 10.15 7.78
CA THR A 296 -17.06 8.97 8.56
C THR A 296 -18.24 8.34 9.28
N ARG A 297 -19.15 9.15 9.83
CA ARG A 297 -20.26 8.65 10.65
C ARG A 297 -21.48 8.24 9.84
N TYR A 298 -21.82 8.97 8.78
CA TYR A 298 -22.89 8.54 7.87
C TYR A 298 -22.61 7.13 7.35
N TRP A 299 -21.38 6.86 6.91
CA TRP A 299 -20.97 5.54 6.40
C TRP A 299 -20.67 4.50 7.49
N SER A 300 -20.44 4.91 8.74
CA SER A 300 -20.30 3.99 9.89
C SER A 300 -21.64 3.61 10.53
N SER A 301 -22.76 4.16 10.02
CA SER A 301 -24.11 3.86 10.51
C SER A 301 -24.50 2.41 10.27
N ALA A 302 -25.47 1.91 11.06
CA ALA A 302 -26.02 0.58 10.84
C ALA A 302 -26.72 0.49 9.47
N GLY A 303 -27.43 1.55 9.06
CA GLY A 303 -28.11 1.65 7.78
C GLY A 303 -27.17 1.54 6.59
N ALA A 304 -25.95 2.12 6.67
CA ALA A 304 -24.98 2.10 5.58
C ALA A 304 -24.12 0.83 5.50
N ARG A 305 -24.30 -0.13 6.42
CA ARG A 305 -23.38 -1.27 6.57
C ARG A 305 -23.28 -2.15 5.33
N HIS A 306 -24.38 -2.31 4.60
CA HIS A 306 -24.43 -3.11 3.37
C HIS A 306 -23.61 -2.46 2.25
N TRP A 307 -23.72 -1.14 2.06
CA TRP A 307 -22.85 -0.38 1.15
C TRP A 307 -21.38 -0.44 1.57
N LEU A 308 -21.12 -0.24 2.86
CA LEU A 308 -19.77 -0.28 3.39
C LEU A 308 -19.09 -1.61 3.11
N ASN A 309 -19.81 -2.73 3.30
CA ASN A 309 -19.33 -4.08 3.00
C ASN A 309 -19.07 -4.36 1.51
N TRP A 310 -19.66 -3.56 0.62
CA TRP A 310 -19.68 -3.82 -0.82
C TRP A 310 -18.76 -2.90 -1.64
N CYS A 311 -18.61 -1.64 -1.26
CA CYS A 311 -17.81 -0.67 -2.02
C CYS A 311 -16.96 0.23 -1.14
N CYS A 312 -16.23 1.13 -1.78
CA CYS A 312 -15.43 2.17 -1.14
C CYS A 312 -16.23 3.41 -0.74
N CYS A 313 -17.58 3.40 -0.84
CA CYS A 313 -18.46 4.47 -0.38
C CYS A 313 -18.07 5.90 -0.83
N PRO A 314 -17.87 6.15 -2.13
CA PRO A 314 -17.41 7.45 -2.61
C PRO A 314 -18.42 8.58 -2.32
N SER A 315 -17.95 9.70 -1.76
CA SER A 315 -18.74 10.92 -1.56
C SER A 315 -17.93 12.17 -1.90
N ILE A 316 -18.62 13.24 -2.28
CA ILE A 316 -18.06 14.60 -2.37
C ILE A 316 -18.34 15.34 -1.05
N LEU A 317 -17.35 16.05 -0.52
CA LEU A 317 -17.46 16.87 0.67
C LEU A 317 -17.27 18.34 0.31
N ILE A 318 -18.06 19.21 0.90
CA ILE A 318 -18.03 20.66 0.70
C ILE A 318 -17.79 21.32 2.05
N ALA A 319 -16.70 22.06 2.17
CA ALA A 319 -16.35 22.78 3.39
C ALA A 319 -16.40 24.28 3.14
N ILE A 320 -17.20 25.00 3.93
CA ILE A 320 -17.42 26.45 3.76
C ILE A 320 -17.01 27.20 5.03
N ALA A 321 -16.26 28.28 4.89
CA ALA A 321 -15.95 29.23 5.96
C ALA A 321 -16.11 30.64 5.42
N GLY A 322 -17.24 31.30 5.71
CA GLY A 322 -17.54 32.58 5.07
C GLY A 322 -17.60 32.43 3.55
N PRO A 323 -16.94 33.32 2.78
CA PRO A 323 -16.88 33.23 1.32
C PRO A 323 -15.87 32.19 0.80
N TRP A 324 -15.22 31.42 1.67
CA TRP A 324 -14.21 30.44 1.28
C TRP A 324 -14.80 29.04 1.18
N MET A 325 -14.58 28.35 0.05
CA MET A 325 -15.07 26.99 -0.17
C MET A 325 -13.95 26.04 -0.57
N CYS A 326 -13.94 24.84 -0.01
CA CYS A 326 -13.06 23.75 -0.40
C CYS A 326 -13.88 22.51 -0.77
N VAL A 327 -13.57 21.89 -1.90
CA VAL A 327 -14.14 20.61 -2.33
C VAL A 327 -13.16 19.49 -1.98
N LEU A 328 -13.65 18.46 -1.31
CA LEU A 328 -12.90 17.24 -1.01
C LEU A 328 -13.62 16.02 -1.57
N GLY A 329 -12.87 14.97 -1.87
CA GLY A 329 -13.42 13.65 -2.14
C GLY A 329 -13.11 12.71 -0.99
N ALA A 330 -13.98 11.73 -0.77
CA ALA A 330 -13.83 10.76 0.30
C ALA A 330 -14.18 9.35 -0.16
N VAL A 331 -13.39 8.37 0.30
CA VAL A 331 -13.66 6.93 0.19
C VAL A 331 -13.44 6.24 1.54
N PHE A 332 -14.08 5.10 1.76
CA PHE A 332 -14.02 4.30 2.96
C PHE A 332 -13.35 2.96 2.67
N LEU A 333 -12.08 2.83 3.06
CA LEU A 333 -11.31 1.59 2.93
C LEU A 333 -11.29 0.86 4.29
N LYS A 334 -10.11 0.44 4.78
CA LYS A 334 -9.94 0.06 6.19
C LYS A 334 -10.40 1.19 7.12
N ARG A 335 -10.19 2.44 6.67
CA ARG A 335 -10.54 3.70 7.33
C ARG A 335 -10.90 4.72 6.24
N PRO A 336 -11.58 5.82 6.59
CA PRO A 336 -11.82 6.93 5.68
C PRO A 336 -10.51 7.49 5.11
N VAL A 337 -10.48 7.70 3.80
CA VAL A 337 -9.46 8.46 3.06
C VAL A 337 -10.14 9.67 2.44
N ILE A 338 -9.69 10.86 2.83
CA ILE A 338 -10.25 12.15 2.42
C ILE A 338 -9.11 12.95 1.80
N GLN A 339 -9.32 13.48 0.60
CA GLN A 339 -8.34 14.27 -0.12
C GLN A 339 -8.99 15.52 -0.71
N PRO A 340 -8.33 16.69 -0.61
CA PRO A 340 -8.83 17.89 -1.27
C PRO A 340 -8.77 17.71 -2.80
N LEU A 341 -9.86 18.04 -3.47
CA LEU A 341 -9.94 18.15 -4.93
C LEU A 341 -9.65 19.59 -5.39
N THR A 342 -9.87 20.56 -4.52
CA THR A 342 -9.52 21.97 -4.70
C THR A 342 -8.79 22.49 -3.46
N HIS A 343 -8.11 23.64 -3.58
CA HIS A 343 -7.76 24.45 -2.42
C HIS A 343 -9.00 25.18 -1.89
N PHE A 344 -8.86 25.97 -0.81
CA PHE A 344 -9.90 26.92 -0.42
C PHE A 344 -9.97 28.03 -1.46
N LEU A 345 -11.07 28.04 -2.21
CA LEU A 345 -11.39 29.00 -3.26
C LEU A 345 -12.16 30.17 -2.67
N TRP A 346 -11.90 31.37 -3.17
CA TRP A 346 -12.73 32.53 -2.90
C TRP A 346 -13.99 32.47 -3.77
N ILE A 347 -15.16 32.35 -3.15
CA ILE A 347 -16.46 32.27 -3.81
C ILE A 347 -17.12 33.64 -3.73
N GLY A 348 -16.70 34.53 -4.62
CA GLY A 348 -17.20 35.89 -4.64
C GLY A 348 -16.80 36.65 -5.89
N ASN A 349 -17.45 37.79 -6.09
CA ASN A 349 -17.08 38.75 -7.11
C ASN A 349 -16.18 39.84 -6.51
N ASP A 350 -15.01 40.06 -7.12
CA ASP A 350 -14.18 41.24 -6.88
C ASP A 350 -14.17 42.08 -8.17
N PRO A 351 -14.83 43.25 -8.19
CA PRO A 351 -14.87 44.09 -9.39
C PRO A 351 -13.51 44.71 -9.76
N THR A 352 -12.51 44.60 -8.88
CA THR A 352 -11.16 45.14 -9.10
C THR A 352 -10.18 44.10 -9.67
N GLN A 353 -10.58 42.84 -9.75
CA GLN A 353 -9.76 41.73 -10.24
C GLN A 353 -10.38 41.07 -11.47
N PRO A 354 -9.59 40.34 -12.28
CA PRO A 354 -10.15 39.47 -13.31
C PRO A 354 -11.17 38.51 -12.71
N SER A 355 -12.35 38.43 -13.33
CA SER A 355 -13.42 37.59 -12.82
C SER A 355 -13.05 36.11 -12.85
N GLU A 356 -13.03 35.47 -11.69
CA GLU A 356 -12.91 34.01 -11.59
C GLU A 356 -14.22 33.27 -11.89
N LEU A 357 -15.26 34.00 -12.34
CA LEU A 357 -16.58 33.44 -12.65
C LEU A 357 -16.47 32.20 -13.55
N GLY A 358 -15.57 32.22 -14.54
CA GLY A 358 -15.31 31.08 -15.42
C GLY A 358 -14.91 29.82 -14.66
N TYR A 359 -13.87 29.95 -13.83
CA TYR A 359 -13.32 28.83 -13.07
C TYR A 359 -14.29 28.36 -11.98
N ILE A 360 -14.90 29.27 -11.21
CA ILE A 360 -15.84 28.91 -10.15
C ILE A 360 -17.12 28.28 -10.71
N SER A 361 -17.65 28.78 -11.83
CA SER A 361 -18.80 28.15 -12.50
C SER A 361 -18.45 26.72 -12.95
N ARG A 362 -17.23 26.48 -13.43
CA ARG A 362 -16.76 25.13 -13.76
C ARG A 362 -16.62 24.24 -12.54
N VAL A 363 -16.21 24.76 -11.38
CA VAL A 363 -16.22 24.00 -10.12
C VAL A 363 -17.64 23.55 -9.77
N PHE A 364 -18.63 24.42 -9.88
CA PHE A 364 -20.02 24.07 -9.61
C PHE A 364 -20.60 23.08 -10.63
N ASP A 365 -20.27 23.23 -11.92
CA ASP A 365 -20.62 22.24 -12.95
C ASP A 365 -19.99 20.87 -12.63
N CYS A 366 -18.69 20.84 -12.27
CA CYS A 366 -18.02 19.60 -11.88
C CYS A 366 -18.69 18.94 -10.66
N LEU A 367 -19.14 19.73 -9.67
CA LEU A 367 -19.91 19.22 -8.54
C LEU A 367 -21.25 18.64 -9.00
N PHE A 368 -22.01 19.35 -9.84
CA PHE A 368 -23.25 18.83 -10.43
C PHE A 368 -23.04 17.49 -11.14
N GLN A 369 -22.03 17.40 -12.01
CA GLN A 369 -21.71 16.16 -12.74
C GLN A 369 -21.29 15.03 -11.80
N ALA A 370 -20.44 15.32 -10.79
CA ALA A 370 -20.03 14.32 -9.81
C ALA A 370 -21.22 13.79 -8.98
N ARG A 371 -22.20 14.65 -8.66
CA ARG A 371 -23.45 14.23 -8.00
C ARG A 371 -24.22 13.25 -8.88
N VAL A 372 -24.40 13.59 -10.17
CA VAL A 372 -25.13 12.74 -11.14
C VAL A 372 -24.44 11.38 -11.29
N GLU A 373 -23.11 11.36 -11.42
CA GLU A 373 -22.33 10.12 -11.51
C GLU A 373 -22.46 9.26 -10.26
N LEU A 374 -22.39 9.85 -9.06
CA LEU A 374 -22.58 9.12 -7.81
C LEU A 374 -24.02 8.61 -7.67
N GLU A 375 -25.00 9.42 -8.03
CA GLU A 375 -26.41 9.01 -8.02
C GLU A 375 -26.63 7.81 -8.95
N ASP A 376 -26.08 7.86 -10.17
CA ASP A 376 -26.16 6.74 -11.11
C ASP A 376 -25.44 5.50 -10.58
N TYR A 377 -24.24 5.66 -10.03
CA TYR A 377 -23.46 4.59 -9.41
C TYR A 377 -24.27 3.87 -8.32
N TYR A 378 -24.84 4.60 -7.35
CA TYR A 378 -25.62 3.99 -6.26
C TYR A 378 -27.00 3.48 -6.71
N ARG A 379 -27.55 4.01 -7.80
CA ARG A 379 -28.83 3.56 -8.37
C ARG A 379 -28.67 2.22 -9.10
N THR A 380 -27.65 2.11 -9.95
CA THR A 380 -27.39 0.97 -10.83
C THR A 380 -26.64 -0.16 -10.12
N SER A 381 -25.82 0.19 -9.13
CA SER A 381 -25.17 -0.78 -8.27
C SER A 381 -26.15 -1.35 -7.25
N SER A 382 -26.11 -2.67 -7.04
CA SER A 382 -26.89 -3.31 -5.99
C SER A 382 -25.96 -4.14 -5.11
N PRO A 383 -25.72 -3.73 -3.84
CA PRO A 383 -24.97 -4.55 -2.90
C PRO A 383 -25.76 -5.84 -2.64
N PRO A 384 -25.14 -7.02 -2.77
CA PRO A 384 -25.79 -8.29 -2.48
C PRO A 384 -26.20 -8.36 -1.00
N THR A 385 -27.29 -9.09 -0.72
CA THR A 385 -27.89 -9.18 0.63
C THR A 385 -26.92 -9.70 1.70
N LEU A 386 -25.87 -10.42 1.30
CA LEU A 386 -24.84 -10.98 2.19
C LEU A 386 -23.40 -10.85 1.65
N GLY A 387 -23.17 -10.21 0.49
CA GLY A 387 -21.86 -10.31 -0.16
C GLY A 387 -20.89 -9.20 0.26
N GLN A 388 -19.78 -9.61 0.86
CA GLN A 388 -18.56 -8.81 0.88
C GLN A 388 -18.01 -8.76 -0.55
N ASN A 389 -17.60 -7.59 -1.03
CA ASN A 389 -16.88 -7.49 -2.30
C ASN A 389 -15.37 -7.58 -2.00
N PRO A 390 -14.68 -8.67 -2.40
CA PRO A 390 -13.25 -8.81 -2.12
C PRO A 390 -12.39 -7.84 -2.95
N VAL A 391 -12.95 -7.15 -3.95
CA VAL A 391 -12.20 -6.22 -4.81
C VAL A 391 -12.13 -4.80 -4.21
N ARG A 392 -13.02 -4.43 -3.28
CA ARG A 392 -13.09 -3.08 -2.69
C ARG A 392 -11.81 -2.53 -2.03
N PRO A 393 -10.82 -3.33 -1.56
CA PRO A 393 -9.57 -2.79 -1.04
C PRO A 393 -8.63 -2.24 -2.12
N PHE A 394 -8.90 -2.57 -3.39
CA PHE A 394 -8.01 -2.32 -4.52
C PHE A 394 -8.56 -1.21 -5.44
N PRO A 395 -7.72 -0.65 -6.32
CA PRO A 395 -8.16 0.27 -7.36
C PRO A 395 -9.27 -0.32 -8.26
N TYR A 396 -10.09 0.56 -8.86
CA TYR A 396 -11.23 0.13 -9.67
C TYR A 396 -10.87 -0.38 -11.07
N LEU A 397 -9.67 -0.06 -11.55
CA LEU A 397 -9.19 -0.50 -12.86
C LEU A 397 -8.76 -1.97 -12.79
N VAL A 398 -9.38 -2.81 -13.61
CA VAL A 398 -9.24 -4.27 -13.59
C VAL A 398 -9.00 -4.86 -14.98
N HIS A 399 -8.65 -4.01 -15.94
CA HIS A 399 -8.29 -4.43 -17.29
C HIS A 399 -7.31 -3.42 -17.93
N TYR A 400 -6.62 -3.85 -18.97
CA TYR A 400 -5.81 -3.00 -19.85
C TYR A 400 -5.96 -3.46 -21.31
N LEU A 401 -5.45 -2.68 -22.25
CA LEU A 401 -5.36 -3.08 -23.67
C LEU A 401 -3.95 -3.58 -23.97
N ASP A 402 -3.82 -4.77 -24.55
CA ASP A 402 -2.53 -5.29 -24.98
C ASP A 402 -1.95 -4.54 -26.19
N SER A 403 -0.78 -4.96 -26.67
CA SER A 403 -0.11 -4.35 -27.83
C SER A 403 -0.90 -4.44 -29.14
N MET A 404 -1.92 -5.30 -29.21
CA MET A 404 -2.83 -5.46 -30.34
C MET A 404 -4.16 -4.71 -30.14
N GLY A 405 -4.30 -3.97 -29.03
CA GLY A 405 -5.53 -3.27 -28.65
C GLY A 405 -6.61 -4.20 -28.11
N GLN A 406 -6.25 -5.42 -27.72
CA GLN A 406 -7.17 -6.42 -27.17
C GLN A 406 -7.30 -6.25 -25.66
N ARG A 407 -8.53 -6.33 -25.15
CA ARG A 407 -8.81 -6.17 -23.73
C ARG A 407 -8.31 -7.40 -22.95
N VAL A 408 -7.48 -7.14 -21.94
CA VAL A 408 -7.00 -8.13 -20.97
C VAL A 408 -7.54 -7.78 -19.59
N ASP A 409 -8.45 -8.58 -19.08
CA ASP A 409 -8.98 -8.46 -17.72
C ASP A 409 -8.06 -9.16 -16.70
N PHE A 410 -8.02 -8.64 -15.47
CA PHE A 410 -7.21 -9.19 -14.39
C PHE A 410 -7.89 -9.04 -13.02
N THR A 411 -7.38 -9.77 -12.04
CA THR A 411 -7.81 -9.65 -10.63
C THR A 411 -6.62 -9.34 -9.72
N TYR A 412 -6.82 -8.42 -8.78
CA TYR A 412 -5.80 -8.10 -7.78
C TYR A 412 -5.63 -9.24 -6.76
N ARG A 413 -4.39 -9.48 -6.35
CA ARG A 413 -4.00 -10.53 -5.39
C ARG A 413 -3.42 -9.95 -4.10
N LYS A 414 -2.51 -8.97 -4.16
CA LYS A 414 -2.00 -8.29 -2.95
C LYS A 414 -1.33 -6.97 -3.26
N VAL A 415 -1.16 -6.16 -2.22
CA VAL A 415 -0.28 -5.00 -2.23
C VAL A 415 1.16 -5.48 -2.07
N LEU A 416 2.07 -5.10 -2.97
CA LEU A 416 3.46 -5.57 -2.93
C LEU A 416 4.33 -4.80 -1.93
N CYS A 417 3.95 -3.57 -1.56
CA CYS A 417 4.67 -2.75 -0.58
C CYS A 417 3.79 -2.39 0.63
N PRO A 418 3.35 -3.37 1.45
CA PRO A 418 2.38 -3.12 2.54
C PRO A 418 2.91 -2.16 3.61
N ASN A 419 4.23 -2.08 3.80
CA ASN A 419 4.88 -1.20 4.76
C ASN A 419 5.06 0.24 4.24
N ASN A 420 4.79 0.50 2.96
CA ASN A 420 4.88 1.82 2.36
C ASN A 420 3.53 2.23 1.77
N SER A 421 2.72 2.91 2.59
CA SER A 421 1.38 3.37 2.22
C SER A 421 1.33 4.39 1.07
N LYS A 422 2.48 4.82 0.53
CA LYS A 422 2.57 5.71 -0.63
C LYS A 422 2.84 4.99 -1.94
N LYS A 423 3.31 3.73 -1.91
CA LYS A 423 3.59 2.96 -3.13
C LYS A 423 2.31 2.32 -3.65
N GLN A 424 1.94 2.67 -4.88
CA GLN A 424 0.74 2.20 -5.58
C GLN A 424 1.06 0.98 -6.45
N ILE A 425 1.61 -0.09 -5.85
CA ILE A 425 2.11 -1.28 -6.57
C ILE A 425 1.36 -2.52 -6.08
N PHE A 426 0.76 -3.24 -7.03
CA PHE A 426 -0.11 -4.37 -6.75
C PHE A 426 0.29 -5.59 -7.58
N LEU A 427 0.26 -6.76 -6.96
CA LEU A 427 0.28 -8.03 -7.67
C LEU A 427 -1.14 -8.32 -8.16
N ALA A 428 -1.26 -8.68 -9.44
CA ALA A 428 -2.50 -9.13 -10.05
C ALA A 428 -2.26 -10.37 -10.91
N GLU A 429 -3.34 -11.00 -11.35
CA GLU A 429 -3.32 -12.18 -12.20
C GLU A 429 -4.35 -12.01 -13.32
N THR A 430 -3.94 -12.25 -14.57
CA THR A 430 -4.83 -12.15 -15.73
C THR A 430 -5.94 -13.21 -15.68
N ILE A 431 -7.12 -12.85 -16.15
CA ILE A 431 -8.25 -13.79 -16.30
C ILE A 431 -8.11 -14.47 -17.66
N ASP A 432 -7.17 -15.40 -17.75
CA ASP A 432 -6.97 -16.27 -18.90
C ASP A 432 -7.20 -17.73 -18.48
N THR A 433 -8.14 -18.41 -19.13
CA THR A 433 -8.52 -19.79 -18.80
C THR A 433 -7.48 -20.83 -19.21
N GLU A 434 -6.60 -20.49 -20.15
CA GLU A 434 -5.55 -21.40 -20.64
C GLU A 434 -4.20 -21.12 -19.97
N LYS A 435 -3.83 -19.85 -19.81
CA LYS A 435 -2.53 -19.44 -19.25
C LYS A 435 -2.63 -18.17 -18.40
N PRO A 436 -3.04 -18.28 -17.12
CA PRO A 436 -3.00 -17.14 -16.22
C PRO A 436 -1.57 -16.63 -16.05
N ARG A 437 -1.41 -15.32 -16.08
CA ARG A 437 -0.12 -14.63 -15.94
C ARG A 437 -0.15 -13.73 -14.71
N TYR A 438 0.87 -13.85 -13.87
CA TYR A 438 1.09 -12.90 -12.79
C TYR A 438 1.67 -11.61 -13.36
N ILE A 439 1.09 -10.49 -12.97
CA ILE A 439 1.45 -9.16 -13.45
C ILE A 439 1.60 -8.21 -12.26
N VAL A 440 2.39 -7.16 -12.47
CA VAL A 440 2.48 -6.02 -11.56
C VAL A 440 1.70 -4.87 -12.16
N VAL A 441 0.74 -4.34 -11.40
CA VAL A 441 -0.01 -3.14 -11.74
C VAL A 441 0.47 -2.01 -10.86
N LYS A 442 0.96 -0.94 -11.49
CA LYS A 442 1.50 0.25 -10.83
C LYS A 442 0.75 1.50 -11.29
N PHE A 443 0.50 2.43 -10.37
CA PHE A 443 -0.03 3.75 -10.71
C PHE A 443 1.01 4.83 -10.44
N VAL A 444 1.29 5.65 -11.45
CA VAL A 444 2.42 6.58 -11.48
C VAL A 444 2.03 7.93 -12.04
N GLN A 445 2.73 8.99 -11.62
CA GLN A 445 2.53 10.32 -12.18
C GLN A 445 3.37 10.56 -13.43
N LYS A 446 4.52 9.89 -13.52
CA LYS A 446 5.46 9.95 -14.63
C LYS A 446 6.05 8.56 -14.83
N TYR A 447 6.36 8.22 -16.08
CA TYR A 447 6.94 6.94 -16.43
C TYR A 447 7.74 7.03 -17.71
N ASN A 448 8.94 6.45 -17.72
CA ASN A 448 9.73 6.35 -18.93
C ASN A 448 9.55 4.96 -19.57
N ALA A 449 8.52 4.84 -20.42
CA ALA A 449 8.20 3.59 -21.09
C ALA A 449 9.28 3.16 -22.09
N ASP A 450 9.95 4.11 -22.74
CA ASP A 450 10.96 3.82 -23.77
C ASP A 450 12.23 3.23 -23.14
N ALA A 451 12.70 3.81 -22.04
CA ALA A 451 13.80 3.26 -21.25
C ALA A 451 13.47 1.87 -20.69
N HIS A 452 12.23 1.67 -20.22
CA HIS A 452 11.79 0.35 -19.75
C HIS A 452 11.80 -0.68 -20.89
N LYS A 453 11.17 -0.38 -22.04
CA LYS A 453 11.16 -1.28 -23.20
C LYS A 453 12.57 -1.63 -23.67
N LEU A 454 13.47 -0.64 -23.74
CA LEU A 454 14.87 -0.83 -24.11
C LEU A 454 15.56 -1.88 -23.23
N LEU A 455 15.37 -1.82 -21.91
CA LEU A 455 15.94 -2.81 -21.00
C LEU A 455 15.20 -4.16 -21.06
N ALA A 456 13.88 -4.15 -21.22
CA ALA A 456 13.07 -5.36 -21.32
C ALA A 456 13.43 -6.22 -22.53
N GLU A 457 13.65 -5.59 -23.70
CA GLU A 457 14.10 -6.24 -24.93
C GLU A 457 15.45 -6.96 -24.75
N ASN A 458 16.30 -6.44 -23.85
CA ASN A 458 17.60 -7.00 -23.51
C ASN A 458 17.59 -7.90 -22.27
N LYS A 459 16.40 -8.24 -21.72
CA LYS A 459 16.22 -9.08 -20.52
C LYS A 459 16.86 -8.49 -19.26
N LEU A 460 16.93 -7.15 -19.17
CA LEU A 460 17.47 -6.39 -18.04
C LEU A 460 16.38 -5.67 -17.24
N ALA A 461 15.12 -5.80 -17.66
CA ALA A 461 13.93 -5.35 -16.98
C ALA A 461 12.78 -6.33 -17.24
N PRO A 462 11.71 -6.31 -16.43
CA PRO A 462 10.47 -7.05 -16.72
C PRO A 462 9.89 -6.64 -18.08
N GLU A 463 9.06 -7.50 -18.67
CA GLU A 463 8.32 -7.11 -19.88
C GLU A 463 7.27 -6.04 -19.54
N LEU A 464 7.26 -4.94 -20.29
CA LEU A 464 6.23 -3.91 -20.19
C LEU A 464 4.99 -4.32 -21.02
N LEU A 465 3.88 -4.59 -20.34
CA LEU A 465 2.64 -5.09 -20.95
C LEU A 465 1.66 -3.98 -21.33
N TYR A 466 1.64 -2.88 -20.57
CA TYR A 466 0.79 -1.73 -20.84
C TYR A 466 1.41 -0.42 -20.33
N ASN A 467 1.25 0.63 -21.13
CA ASN A 467 1.67 1.98 -20.79
C ASN A 467 0.49 2.96 -20.91
N GLY A 468 -0.21 3.20 -19.80
CA GLY A 468 -1.34 4.14 -19.75
C GLY A 468 -0.96 5.62 -19.90
N THR A 469 0.33 5.97 -19.96
CA THR A 469 0.70 7.38 -20.27
C THR A 469 0.36 7.76 -21.71
N ALA A 470 0.22 6.76 -22.60
CA ALA A 470 -0.19 6.96 -23.99
C ALA A 470 -1.72 7.05 -24.18
N HIS A 471 -2.50 6.76 -23.13
CA HIS A 471 -3.97 6.67 -23.17
C HIS A 471 -4.59 7.60 -22.11
N PRO A 472 -4.49 8.92 -22.26
CA PRO A 472 -4.96 9.88 -21.26
C PRO A 472 -6.45 9.76 -20.92
N GLU A 473 -7.26 9.31 -21.87
CA GLU A 473 -8.70 9.05 -21.71
C GLU A 473 -9.03 7.84 -20.82
N GLU A 474 -8.09 6.92 -20.64
CA GLU A 474 -8.25 5.71 -19.80
C GLU A 474 -7.63 5.90 -18.41
N GLN A 475 -7.06 7.07 -18.13
CA GLN A 475 -6.38 7.34 -16.86
C GLN A 475 -7.38 7.45 -15.70
N PRO A 476 -7.06 6.88 -14.51
CA PRO A 476 -7.88 7.04 -13.31
C PRO A 476 -8.02 8.50 -12.85
N GLY A 477 -7.12 9.38 -13.29
CA GLY A 477 -7.22 10.82 -13.13
C GLY A 477 -6.07 11.52 -13.86
N PRO A 478 -6.11 12.85 -13.98
CA PRO A 478 -5.24 13.60 -14.90
C PRO A 478 -3.76 13.68 -14.49
N GLU A 479 -3.36 12.98 -13.44
CA GLU A 479 -1.98 12.87 -12.96
C GLU A 479 -1.58 11.43 -12.63
N HIS A 480 -2.37 10.44 -13.00
CA HIS A 480 -2.13 9.05 -12.63
C HIS A 480 -2.34 8.18 -13.85
N ALA A 481 -1.26 7.55 -14.33
CA ALA A 481 -1.29 6.55 -15.37
C ALA A 481 -1.14 5.16 -14.76
N MET A 482 -1.83 4.18 -15.35
CA MET A 482 -1.65 2.77 -15.03
C MET A 482 -0.52 2.18 -15.89
N ILE A 483 0.41 1.50 -15.26
CA ILE A 483 1.49 0.75 -15.89
C ILE A 483 1.30 -0.72 -15.52
N VAL A 484 1.33 -1.61 -16.50
CA VAL A 484 1.28 -3.05 -16.28
C VAL A 484 2.54 -3.68 -16.83
N MET A 485 3.20 -4.50 -16.02
CA MET A 485 4.42 -5.21 -16.40
C MET A 485 4.38 -6.65 -15.88
N ASP A 486 5.25 -7.49 -16.39
CA ASP A 486 5.35 -8.88 -15.95
C ASP A 486 5.76 -8.98 -14.47
N PHE A 487 5.24 -9.98 -13.77
CA PHE A 487 5.73 -10.29 -12.44
C PHE A 487 7.02 -11.09 -12.51
N VAL A 488 8.04 -10.62 -11.81
CA VAL A 488 9.34 -11.28 -11.74
C VAL A 488 9.46 -12.04 -10.43
N HIS A 489 9.79 -13.33 -10.53
CA HIS A 489 10.14 -14.16 -9.37
C HIS A 489 11.53 -13.78 -8.87
N GLY A 490 11.57 -13.09 -7.73
CA GLY A 490 12.81 -12.63 -7.15
C GLY A 490 12.58 -11.89 -5.84
N VAL A 491 13.68 -11.39 -5.29
CA VAL A 491 13.72 -10.55 -4.10
C VAL A 491 14.50 -9.29 -4.43
N ASP A 492 14.08 -8.14 -3.88
CA ASP A 492 14.82 -6.91 -4.10
C ASP A 492 16.20 -6.97 -3.42
N LEU A 493 17.17 -6.21 -3.96
CA LEU A 493 18.54 -6.27 -3.49
C LEU A 493 18.69 -5.82 -2.03
N GLN A 494 17.78 -5.00 -1.51
CA GLN A 494 17.83 -4.54 -0.12
C GLN A 494 17.52 -5.68 0.84
N GLU A 495 16.55 -6.53 0.53
CA GLU A 495 16.29 -7.74 1.30
C GLU A 495 17.36 -8.81 1.07
N TRP A 496 17.84 -8.97 -0.16
CA TRP A 496 18.90 -9.95 -0.49
C TRP A 496 20.20 -9.69 0.26
N SER A 497 20.66 -8.43 0.29
CA SER A 497 21.97 -8.03 0.84
C SER A 497 22.11 -8.29 2.34
N ILE A 498 21.00 -8.49 3.06
CA ILE A 498 20.99 -8.89 4.47
C ILE A 498 21.66 -10.25 4.66
N SER A 499 21.50 -11.15 3.68
CA SER A 499 21.87 -12.56 3.82
C SER A 499 22.97 -13.00 2.86
N SER A 500 23.21 -12.26 1.78
CA SER A 500 24.13 -12.67 0.72
C SER A 500 24.70 -11.47 -0.03
N PRO A 501 26.01 -11.51 -0.39
CA PRO A 501 26.61 -10.46 -1.19
C PRO A 501 26.06 -10.46 -2.62
N LEU A 502 26.20 -9.32 -3.30
CA LEU A 502 25.80 -9.22 -4.70
C LEU A 502 26.74 -10.05 -5.58
N SER A 503 26.18 -11.01 -6.34
CA SER A 503 26.99 -11.82 -7.25
C SER A 503 27.55 -10.96 -8.39
N ARG A 504 28.76 -11.30 -8.86
CA ARG A 504 29.41 -10.60 -9.97
C ARG A 504 28.58 -10.63 -11.26
N SER A 505 27.87 -11.72 -11.52
CA SER A 505 26.98 -11.84 -12.68
C SER A 505 25.79 -10.88 -12.58
N ALA A 506 25.14 -10.84 -11.42
CA ALA A 506 24.03 -9.91 -11.17
C ALA A 506 24.50 -8.44 -11.26
N PHE A 507 25.67 -8.12 -10.71
CA PHE A 507 26.26 -6.79 -10.86
C PHE A 507 26.54 -6.43 -12.32
N ASN A 508 27.07 -7.37 -13.12
CA ASN A 508 27.30 -7.14 -14.54
C ASN A 508 26.00 -6.86 -15.31
N ASP A 509 24.87 -7.49 -14.95
CA ASP A 509 23.57 -7.15 -15.53
C ASP A 509 23.19 -5.69 -15.22
N ILE A 510 23.36 -5.24 -13.97
CA ILE A 510 23.07 -3.86 -13.55
C ILE A 510 23.97 -2.86 -14.29
N ASP A 511 25.28 -3.12 -14.35
CA ASP A 511 26.24 -2.28 -15.10
C ASP A 511 25.91 -2.23 -16.60
N THR A 512 25.50 -3.36 -17.19
CA THR A 512 25.06 -3.43 -18.59
C THR A 512 23.79 -2.63 -18.82
N ALA A 513 22.82 -2.71 -17.90
CA ALA A 513 21.57 -1.95 -17.97
C ALA A 513 21.84 -0.43 -17.94
N VAL A 514 22.68 0.04 -17.01
CA VAL A 514 23.06 1.45 -16.91
C VAL A 514 23.77 1.91 -18.18
N LYS A 515 24.75 1.14 -18.68
CA LYS A 515 25.46 1.47 -19.93
C LYS A 515 24.54 1.54 -21.13
N LEU A 516 23.57 0.63 -21.23
CA LEU A 516 22.59 0.60 -22.31
C LEU A 516 21.66 1.81 -22.27
N LEU A 517 21.17 2.19 -21.10
CA LEU A 517 20.41 3.44 -20.93
C LEU A 517 21.24 4.66 -21.34
N HIS A 518 22.49 4.72 -20.87
CA HIS A 518 23.37 5.85 -21.14
C HIS A 518 23.73 5.98 -22.62
N SER A 519 23.89 4.88 -23.35
CA SER A 519 24.14 4.92 -24.80
C SER A 519 22.94 5.46 -25.60
N HIS A 520 21.74 5.39 -25.02
CA HIS A 520 20.50 5.94 -25.58
C HIS A 520 20.07 7.25 -24.92
N ASN A 521 21.00 7.94 -24.24
CA ASN A 521 20.77 9.22 -23.54
C ASN A 521 19.77 9.20 -22.40
N PHE A 522 19.44 8.03 -21.85
CA PHE A 522 18.67 7.94 -20.62
C PHE A 522 19.58 7.92 -19.37
N VAL A 523 19.06 8.47 -18.28
CA VAL A 523 19.56 8.37 -16.91
C VAL A 523 18.49 7.63 -16.12
N PHE A 524 18.85 6.54 -15.44
CA PHE A 524 17.89 5.76 -14.65
C PHE A 524 17.39 6.60 -13.46
N GLY A 525 18.29 7.36 -12.82
CA GLY A 525 17.98 8.39 -11.85
C GLY A 525 17.70 7.84 -10.44
N ASP A 526 17.06 6.68 -10.33
CA ASP A 526 16.71 6.07 -9.03
C ASP A 526 17.44 4.74 -8.79
N LEU A 527 18.72 4.66 -9.15
CA LEU A 527 19.51 3.43 -9.00
C LEU A 527 19.81 3.16 -7.52
N ARG A 528 19.07 2.24 -6.91
CA ARG A 528 19.16 1.87 -5.49
C ARG A 528 18.76 0.40 -5.31
N GLU A 529 19.18 -0.19 -4.19
CA GLU A 529 18.89 -1.58 -3.84
C GLU A 529 17.40 -1.96 -4.00
N PRO A 530 16.40 -1.17 -3.53
CA PRO A 530 15.00 -1.57 -3.66
C PRO A 530 14.45 -1.55 -5.09
N ASN A 531 15.20 -1.00 -6.05
CA ASN A 531 14.83 -0.90 -7.46
C ASN A 531 15.62 -1.90 -8.34
N VAL A 532 16.41 -2.76 -7.70
CA VAL A 532 17.12 -3.89 -8.32
C VAL A 532 16.47 -5.18 -7.83
N MET A 533 16.02 -6.03 -8.74
CA MET A 533 15.43 -7.34 -8.45
C MET A 533 16.45 -8.45 -8.74
N ILE A 534 16.73 -9.29 -7.74
CA ILE A 534 17.58 -10.48 -7.88
C ILE A 534 16.68 -11.66 -8.27
N LEU A 535 16.93 -12.24 -9.45
CA LEU A 535 16.08 -13.28 -10.01
C LEU A 535 16.29 -14.61 -9.31
N GLN A 536 15.19 -15.27 -8.96
CA GLN A 536 15.19 -16.59 -8.32
C GLN A 536 14.57 -17.66 -9.23
N ASP A 537 15.05 -18.90 -9.10
CA ASP A 537 14.43 -20.07 -9.73
C ASP A 537 13.13 -20.46 -9.00
N SER A 538 12.43 -21.48 -9.51
CA SER A 538 11.14 -21.94 -8.97
C SER A 538 11.22 -22.49 -7.53
N ILE A 539 12.42 -22.73 -7.00
CA ILE A 539 12.66 -23.18 -5.62
C ILE A 539 13.36 -22.10 -4.79
N GLY A 540 13.37 -20.85 -5.25
CA GLY A 540 13.83 -19.68 -4.48
C GLY A 540 15.33 -19.45 -4.50
N ARG A 541 16.10 -20.16 -5.33
CA ARG A 541 17.55 -19.99 -5.40
C ARG A 541 17.90 -18.88 -6.38
N ALA A 542 18.83 -18.01 -6.00
CA ALA A 542 19.31 -16.97 -6.91
C ALA A 542 19.92 -17.58 -8.18
N THR A 543 19.47 -17.06 -9.31
CA THR A 543 19.96 -17.46 -10.65
C THR A 543 21.27 -16.76 -11.02
N GLY A 544 21.73 -15.81 -10.19
CA GLY A 544 22.87 -14.94 -10.49
C GLY A 544 22.55 -13.84 -11.51
N ARG A 545 21.26 -13.58 -11.78
CA ARG A 545 20.80 -12.53 -12.68
C ARG A 545 20.08 -11.42 -11.92
N ALA A 546 20.11 -10.21 -12.47
CA ALA A 546 19.39 -9.06 -11.91
C ALA A 546 18.64 -8.26 -12.99
N MET A 547 17.59 -7.57 -12.55
CA MET A 547 16.80 -6.66 -13.38
C MET A 547 16.54 -5.33 -12.67
N LEU A 548 16.42 -4.24 -13.45
CA LEU A 548 15.90 -2.96 -12.95
C LEU A 548 14.37 -2.93 -13.09
N ILE A 549 13.66 -2.42 -12.07
CA ILE A 549 12.19 -2.54 -11.99
C ILE A 549 11.42 -1.23 -11.81
N ASP A 550 12.08 -0.11 -11.51
CA ASP A 550 11.40 1.18 -11.24
C ASP A 550 11.88 2.31 -12.18
N PHE A 551 11.06 2.63 -13.18
CA PHE A 551 11.37 3.62 -14.23
C PHE A 551 10.65 4.96 -14.06
N ASP A 552 10.06 5.23 -12.88
CA ASP A 552 9.26 6.43 -12.64
C ASP A 552 10.09 7.72 -12.70
N TRP A 553 11.38 7.62 -12.36
CA TRP A 553 12.31 8.74 -12.31
C TRP A 553 13.19 8.81 -13.56
N CYS A 554 13.18 7.79 -14.41
CA CYS A 554 14.08 7.74 -15.54
C CYS A 554 13.80 8.90 -16.50
N GLY A 555 14.85 9.57 -16.95
CA GLY A 555 14.73 10.77 -17.78
C GLY A 555 15.92 10.94 -18.70
N GLU A 556 15.83 11.88 -19.62
CA GLU A 556 16.90 12.15 -20.58
C GLU A 556 18.07 12.89 -19.93
N HIS A 557 19.28 12.59 -20.37
CA HIS A 557 20.51 13.21 -19.87
C HIS A 557 20.52 14.72 -20.16
N LEU A 558 20.78 15.52 -19.12
CA LEU A 558 20.80 16.99 -19.13
C LEU A 558 19.45 17.68 -19.40
N GLU A 559 18.37 16.91 -19.54
CA GLU A 559 17.01 17.44 -19.77
C GLU A 559 16.03 16.99 -18.69
N GLY A 560 16.06 15.71 -18.34
CA GLY A 560 15.29 15.10 -17.27
C GLY A 560 15.57 15.75 -15.93
N ARG A 561 14.58 15.76 -15.04
CA ARG A 561 14.68 16.37 -13.70
C ARG A 561 14.20 15.44 -12.62
N TYR A 562 14.90 15.46 -11.48
CA TYR A 562 14.51 14.73 -10.29
C TYR A 562 13.17 15.22 -9.73
N PRO A 563 12.38 14.34 -9.12
CA PRO A 563 11.10 14.73 -8.55
C PRO A 563 11.28 15.66 -7.35
N LEU A 564 10.31 16.57 -7.17
CA LEU A 564 10.28 17.49 -6.03
C LEU A 564 9.97 16.79 -4.69
N LYS A 565 9.54 15.52 -4.73
CA LYS A 565 9.24 14.67 -3.58
C LYS A 565 10.27 13.55 -3.44
N MET A 566 11.55 13.91 -3.43
CA MET A 566 12.68 13.01 -3.26
C MET A 566 13.22 13.06 -1.82
N ASN A 567 13.67 11.92 -1.31
CA ASN A 567 14.44 11.91 -0.07
C ASN A 567 15.87 12.38 -0.35
N THR A 568 16.28 13.52 0.21
CA THR A 568 17.61 14.11 0.01
C THR A 568 18.67 13.62 0.99
N THR A 569 18.35 12.72 1.92
CA THR A 569 19.27 12.25 2.96
C THR A 569 19.99 10.94 2.63
N LEU A 570 19.73 10.35 1.45
CA LEU A 570 20.44 9.17 1.00
C LEU A 570 21.78 9.59 0.37
N GLY A 571 22.74 8.66 0.27
CA GLY A 571 24.10 8.89 -0.25
C GLY A 571 24.18 9.21 -1.75
N TRP A 572 23.31 10.10 -2.23
CA TRP A 572 23.23 10.57 -3.60
C TRP A 572 24.51 11.29 -4.06
N HIS A 573 24.68 11.38 -5.37
CA HIS A 573 25.70 12.24 -5.96
C HIS A 573 25.46 13.72 -5.56
N PRO A 574 26.50 14.55 -5.31
CA PRO A 574 26.33 15.94 -4.88
C PRO A 574 25.51 16.84 -5.84
N GLY A 575 25.44 16.47 -7.12
CA GLY A 575 24.63 17.15 -8.13
C GLY A 575 23.13 16.79 -8.11
N VAL A 576 22.73 15.82 -7.30
CA VAL A 576 21.34 15.35 -7.19
C VAL A 576 20.61 16.15 -6.12
N GLY A 577 19.42 16.63 -6.47
CA GLY A 577 18.57 17.40 -5.57
C GLY A 577 17.17 17.59 -6.14
N LEU A 578 16.29 18.22 -5.36
CA LEU A 578 14.90 18.46 -5.76
C LEU A 578 14.85 19.28 -7.06
N GLY A 579 14.28 18.70 -8.13
CA GLY A 579 14.17 19.37 -9.43
C GLY A 579 15.50 19.57 -10.16
N ALA A 580 16.60 19.03 -9.63
CA ALA A 580 17.91 19.08 -10.27
C ALA A 580 17.90 18.32 -11.60
N VAL A 581 18.76 18.73 -12.52
CA VAL A 581 18.90 18.11 -13.84
C VAL A 581 19.59 16.75 -13.69
N MET A 582 19.16 15.76 -14.46
CA MET A 582 19.70 14.41 -14.46
C MET A 582 20.99 14.33 -15.26
N ASP A 583 22.04 13.79 -14.64
CA ASP A 583 23.33 13.53 -15.28
C ASP A 583 23.64 12.03 -15.20
N LYS A 584 24.24 11.46 -16.25
CA LYS A 584 24.70 10.07 -16.29
C LYS A 584 25.68 9.77 -15.14
N GLN A 585 26.46 10.77 -14.70
CA GLN A 585 27.34 10.65 -13.53
C GLN A 585 26.59 10.29 -12.24
N HIS A 586 25.30 10.63 -12.13
CA HIS A 586 24.49 10.29 -10.97
C HIS A 586 24.26 8.79 -10.85
N ASP A 587 23.94 8.11 -11.95
CA ASP A 587 23.84 6.65 -11.97
C ASP A 587 25.20 6.00 -11.71
N LEU A 588 26.29 6.53 -12.31
CA LEU A 588 27.63 5.99 -12.10
C LEU A 588 28.09 6.09 -10.65
N HIS A 589 27.70 7.15 -9.95
CA HIS A 589 27.93 7.30 -8.51
C HIS A 589 27.20 6.21 -7.72
N MET A 590 25.91 6.02 -8.00
CA MET A 590 25.11 4.99 -7.33
C MET A 590 25.55 3.57 -7.66
N LEU A 591 25.99 3.31 -8.89
CA LEU A 591 26.51 2.02 -9.32
C LEU A 591 27.79 1.64 -8.55
N LYS A 592 28.66 2.60 -8.24
CA LYS A 592 29.83 2.38 -7.38
C LYS A 592 29.44 2.03 -5.96
N THR A 593 28.36 2.62 -5.43
CA THR A 593 27.83 2.26 -4.11
C THR A 593 27.31 0.83 -4.11
N LEU A 594 26.58 0.41 -5.15
CA LEU A 594 26.10 -0.97 -5.26
C LEU A 594 27.23 -2.00 -5.39
N ALA A 595 28.37 -1.63 -5.99
CA ALA A 595 29.54 -2.51 -6.10
C ALA A 595 30.21 -2.83 -4.75
N SER A 596 29.85 -2.10 -3.69
CA SER A 596 30.39 -2.30 -2.33
C SER A 596 29.53 -3.19 -1.42
N ILE A 597 28.41 -3.71 -1.96
CA ILE A 597 27.46 -4.64 -1.34
C ILE A 597 27.77 -6.05 -1.85
#